data_AF-A0A3P6EB57-F1
#
_entry.id   AF-A0A3P6EB57-F1
#
_cell.length_a   1.000
_cell.length_b   1.000
_cell.length_c   1.000
_cell.angle_alpha   90.00
_cell.angle_beta   90.00
_cell.angle_gamma   90.00
#
_symmetry.space_group_name_H-M   'P 1'
#
loop_
_entity.id
_entity.type
_entity.pdbx_description
1 polymer ?
#
loop_
_entity_poly.entity_id
_entity_poly.type
_entity_poly.pdbx_seq_one_letter_code
_entity_poly.pdbx_strand_id
1 'polypeptide(L)'
;LPHNLSECFLDMGSFLKDQKIIASTINDLWSELHGKEKNICMNYLQELASHNLLKLLPLGKNKYEDGFFNEFLVTQDNISREFAIHQCEKESLSILQRKRLNLDIQENKFPNWCLNQTQPVTLNAYLFSISISTGNTIIYLL
;
A
#
# COMPACT_ATOMS: atom_id res chain seq x y z
N LEU A 1 6.33 -12.74 10.32
CA LEU A 1 6.46 -12.90 8.86
C LEU A 1 7.95 -12.80 8.50
N PRO A 2 8.44 -13.49 7.46
CA PRO A 2 9.77 -13.23 6.89
C PRO A 2 9.92 -11.75 6.51
N HIS A 3 11.14 -11.22 6.55
CA HIS A 3 11.41 -9.79 6.34
C HIS A 3 10.72 -9.22 5.08
N ASN A 4 10.89 -9.88 3.92
CA ASN A 4 10.32 -9.40 2.66
C ASN A 4 8.79 -9.39 2.66
N LEU A 5 8.17 -10.41 3.26
CA LEU A 5 6.72 -10.49 3.40
C LEU A 5 6.19 -9.42 4.37
N SER A 6 6.96 -9.12 5.42
CA SER A 6 6.67 -8.03 6.35
C SER A 6 6.70 -6.68 5.63
N GLU A 7 7.73 -6.39 4.84
CA GLU A 7 7.81 -5.13 4.08
C GLU A 7 6.63 -5.00 3.10
N CYS A 8 6.28 -6.07 2.37
CA CYS A 8 5.13 -6.09 1.47
C CYS A 8 3.80 -5.82 2.21
N PHE A 9 3.63 -6.41 3.40
CA PHE A 9 2.47 -6.13 4.25
C PHE A 9 2.43 -4.67 4.71
N LEU A 10 3.57 -4.09 5.10
CA LEU A 10 3.64 -2.70 5.53
C LEU A 10 3.31 -1.72 4.39
N ASP A 11 3.68 -2.05 3.16
CA ASP A 11 3.31 -1.27 1.96
C ASP A 11 1.78 -1.18 1.81
N MET A 12 1.03 -2.21 2.23
CA MET A 12 -0.43 -2.22 2.18
C MET A 12 -1.08 -1.10 3.00
N GLY A 13 -0.38 -0.61 4.03
CA GLY A 13 -0.82 0.55 4.83
C GLY A 13 -0.95 1.84 4.00
N SER A 14 -0.37 1.91 2.81
CA SER A 14 -0.45 3.06 1.90
C SER A 14 -1.78 3.13 1.14
N PHE A 15 -2.54 2.05 1.08
CA PHE A 15 -3.83 2.04 0.40
C PHE A 15 -4.97 2.53 1.30
N LEU A 16 -6.08 2.92 0.70
CA LEU A 16 -7.24 3.38 1.46
C LEU A 16 -7.92 2.26 2.22
N LYS A 17 -8.59 2.66 3.30
CA LYS A 17 -9.55 1.80 4.00
C LYS A 17 -10.62 1.33 3.00
N ASP A 18 -10.94 0.05 3.06
CA ASP A 18 -11.98 -0.61 2.25
C ASP A 18 -11.78 -0.53 0.72
N GLN A 19 -10.58 -0.14 0.28
CA GLN A 19 -10.23 -0.13 -1.14
C GLN A 19 -10.13 -1.56 -1.67
N LYS A 20 -10.71 -1.80 -2.85
CA LYS A 20 -10.51 -3.03 -3.61
C LYS A 20 -9.49 -2.75 -4.69
N ILE A 21 -8.37 -3.47 -4.66
CA ILE A 21 -7.25 -3.25 -5.56
C ILE A 21 -7.07 -4.51 -6.39
N ILE A 22 -6.79 -4.36 -7.67
CA ILE A 22 -6.48 -5.50 -8.52
C ILE A 22 -5.11 -6.07 -8.09
N ALA A 23 -5.01 -7.39 -7.91
CA ALA A 23 -3.79 -8.05 -7.42
C ALA A 23 -2.58 -7.77 -8.31
N SER A 24 -2.78 -7.72 -9.63
CA SER A 24 -1.74 -7.30 -10.57
C SER A 24 -1.16 -5.91 -10.27
N THR A 25 -1.98 -4.94 -9.84
CA THR A 25 -1.50 -3.61 -9.42
C THR A 25 -0.56 -3.67 -8.22
N ILE A 26 -0.87 -4.52 -7.23
CA ILE A 26 0.00 -4.71 -6.05
C ILE A 26 1.26 -5.49 -6.43
N ASN A 27 1.16 -6.49 -7.31
CA ASN A 27 2.30 -7.23 -7.80
C ASN A 27 3.28 -6.33 -8.55
N ASP A 28 2.78 -5.43 -9.39
CA ASP A 28 3.60 -4.45 -10.11
C ASP A 28 4.28 -3.49 -9.14
N LEU A 29 3.56 -3.01 -8.13
CA LEU A 29 4.10 -2.15 -7.08
C LEU A 29 5.25 -2.83 -6.32
N TRP A 30 5.04 -4.05 -5.81
CA TRP A 30 6.06 -4.77 -5.06
C TRP A 30 7.22 -5.24 -5.95
N SER A 31 6.96 -5.53 -7.22
CA SER A 31 8.00 -5.84 -8.20
C SER A 31 8.97 -4.67 -8.35
N GLU A 32 8.43 -3.45 -8.46
CA GLU A 32 9.24 -2.23 -8.59
C GLU A 32 10.01 -1.92 -7.29
N LEU A 33 9.32 -1.92 -6.14
CA LEU A 33 9.92 -1.54 -4.86
C LEU A 33 10.96 -2.55 -4.36
N HIS A 34 10.73 -3.84 -4.56
CA HIS A 34 11.50 -4.92 -3.92
C HIS A 34 12.25 -5.80 -4.92
N GLY A 35 12.20 -5.48 -6.22
CA GLY A 35 12.86 -6.23 -7.29
C GLY A 35 12.39 -7.69 -7.36
N LYS A 36 11.10 -7.94 -7.14
CA LYS A 36 10.53 -9.29 -7.08
C LYS A 36 9.77 -9.63 -8.35
N GLU A 37 9.92 -10.86 -8.82
CA GLU A 37 9.10 -11.37 -9.91
C GLU A 37 7.61 -11.41 -9.50
N LYS A 38 6.70 -11.15 -10.44
CA LYS A 38 5.26 -11.07 -10.17
C LYS A 38 4.67 -12.36 -9.58
N ASN A 39 5.22 -13.52 -9.93
CA ASN A 39 4.86 -14.83 -9.36
C ASN A 39 5.17 -14.89 -7.84
N ILE A 40 6.29 -14.33 -7.40
CA ILE A 40 6.69 -14.22 -6.00
C ILE A 40 5.73 -13.27 -5.27
N CYS A 41 5.42 -12.11 -5.86
CA CYS A 41 4.45 -11.17 -5.31
C CYS A 41 3.06 -11.82 -5.12
N MET A 42 2.62 -12.63 -6.08
CA MET A 42 1.36 -13.38 -5.95
C MET A 42 1.40 -14.41 -4.81
N ASN A 43 2.52 -15.10 -4.62
CA ASN A 43 2.70 -16.00 -3.48
C ASN A 43 2.65 -15.23 -2.15
N TYR A 44 3.22 -14.03 -2.08
CA TYR A 44 3.11 -13.16 -0.91
C TYR A 44 1.67 -12.73 -0.65
N LEU A 45 0.90 -12.36 -1.67
CA LEU A 45 -0.53 -12.07 -1.51
C LEU A 45 -1.28 -13.27 -0.92
N GLN A 46 -1.03 -14.48 -1.42
CA GLN A 46 -1.63 -15.71 -0.89
C GLN A 46 -1.21 -16.00 0.55
N GLU A 47 0.06 -15.76 0.89
CA GLU A 47 0.58 -15.95 2.24
C GLU A 47 0.01 -14.91 3.21
N LEU A 48 -0.08 -13.62 2.84
CA LEU A 48 -0.75 -12.62 3.67
C LEU A 48 -2.24 -12.94 3.87
N ALA A 49 -2.90 -13.48 2.84
CA ALA A 49 -4.29 -13.92 2.94
C ALA A 49 -4.45 -15.11 3.91
N SER A 50 -3.52 -16.08 3.90
CA SER A 50 -3.58 -17.22 4.83
C SER A 50 -3.36 -16.81 6.29
N HIS A 51 -2.69 -15.67 6.52
CA HIS A 51 -2.54 -15.05 7.84
C HIS A 51 -3.68 -14.08 8.20
N ASN A 52 -4.72 -13.96 7.38
CA ASN A 52 -5.84 -13.02 7.54
C ASN A 52 -5.44 -11.54 7.58
N LEU A 53 -4.29 -11.17 7.00
CA LEU A 53 -3.81 -9.78 6.94
C LEU A 53 -4.41 -8.98 5.78
N LEU A 54 -5.03 -9.70 4.84
CA LEU A 54 -5.83 -9.21 3.71
C LEU A 54 -6.75 -10.33 3.24
N LYS A 55 -7.63 -10.04 2.27
CA LYS A 55 -8.50 -11.02 1.60
C LYS A 55 -8.31 -10.93 0.10
N LEU A 56 -8.24 -12.11 -0.53
CA LEU A 56 -8.26 -12.26 -1.99
C LEU A 56 -9.65 -12.70 -2.42
N LEU A 57 -10.28 -11.89 -3.26
CA LEU A 57 -11.60 -12.15 -3.82
C LEU A 57 -11.44 -12.42 -5.32
N PRO A 58 -11.90 -13.57 -5.85
CA PRO A 58 -11.83 -13.81 -7.29
C PRO A 58 -12.62 -12.73 -8.05
N LEU A 59 -12.01 -12.10 -9.06
CA LEU A 59 -12.68 -11.10 -9.90
C LEU A 59 -13.68 -11.72 -10.91
N GLY A 60 -13.74 -13.06 -10.97
CA GLY A 60 -14.60 -13.83 -11.88
C GLY A 60 -13.90 -14.11 -13.22
N LYS A 61 -14.32 -15.18 -13.91
CA LYS A 61 -13.79 -15.52 -15.24
C LYS A 61 -14.42 -14.61 -16.29
N ASN A 62 -13.63 -13.92 -17.11
CA ASN A 62 -14.11 -13.35 -18.36
C ASN A 62 -14.59 -14.50 -19.26
N LYS A 63 -15.87 -14.52 -19.61
CA LYS A 63 -16.49 -15.58 -20.43
C LYS A 63 -16.02 -15.58 -21.89
N TYR A 64 -15.18 -14.63 -22.29
CA TYR A 64 -14.78 -14.38 -23.68
C TYR A 64 -13.33 -14.73 -23.99
N GLU A 65 -12.52 -15.09 -22.99
CA GLU A 65 -11.13 -15.45 -23.21
C GLU A 65 -10.86 -16.83 -22.64
N ASP A 66 -10.51 -17.72 -23.56
CA ASP A 66 -10.14 -19.10 -23.34
C ASP A 66 -8.84 -19.13 -22.52
N GLY A 67 -8.98 -19.07 -21.20
CA GLY A 67 -7.89 -19.27 -20.25
C GLY A 67 -7.02 -18.05 -19.94
N PHE A 68 -6.59 -18.02 -18.68
CA PHE A 68 -5.30 -17.45 -18.22
C PHE A 68 -5.19 -16.14 -17.48
N PHE A 69 -6.25 -15.50 -16.97
CA PHE A 69 -6.07 -14.62 -15.80
C PHE A 69 -7.22 -14.76 -14.80
N ASN A 70 -7.03 -15.62 -13.79
CA ASN A 70 -7.80 -15.55 -12.55
C ASN A 70 -7.29 -14.34 -11.77
N GLU A 71 -7.72 -13.15 -12.18
CA GLU A 71 -7.40 -11.92 -11.47
C GLU A 71 -8.12 -11.91 -10.11
N PHE A 72 -7.46 -11.36 -9.09
CA PHE A 72 -8.03 -11.23 -7.75
C PHE A 72 -8.19 -9.76 -7.39
N LEU A 73 -9.24 -9.46 -6.64
CA LEU A 73 -9.32 -8.23 -5.87
C LEU A 73 -8.74 -8.48 -4.49
N VAL A 74 -7.77 -7.65 -4.12
CA VAL A 74 -7.21 -7.57 -2.79
C VAL A 74 -8.01 -6.56 -1.99
N THR A 75 -8.41 -6.94 -0.78
CA THR A 75 -9.06 -6.06 0.19
C THR A 75 -8.41 -6.23 1.55
N GLN A 76 -8.34 -5.16 2.34
CA GLN A 76 -7.80 -5.21 3.70
C GLN A 76 -8.83 -4.65 4.67
N ASP A 77 -8.88 -5.20 5.89
CA ASP A 77 -9.69 -4.63 6.96
C ASP A 77 -8.99 -3.43 7.62
N ASN A 78 -9.77 -2.61 8.32
CA ASN A 78 -9.24 -1.43 8.98
C ASN A 78 -8.16 -1.76 10.02
N ILE A 79 -8.30 -2.88 10.73
CA ILE A 79 -7.39 -3.25 11.83
C ILE A 79 -6.01 -3.55 11.27
N SER A 80 -5.93 -4.35 10.20
CA SER A 80 -4.68 -4.71 9.54
C SER A 80 -4.00 -3.50 8.90
N ARG A 81 -4.79 -2.60 8.30
CA ARG A 81 -4.29 -1.34 7.76
C ARG A 81 -3.68 -0.45 8.84
N GLU A 82 -4.42 -0.18 9.90
CA GLU A 82 -3.93 0.66 11.02
C GLU A 82 -2.71 0.03 11.70
N PHE A 83 -2.69 -1.30 11.81
CA PHE A 83 -1.52 -2.01 12.32
C PHE A 83 -0.29 -1.81 11.41
N ALA A 84 -0.43 -1.93 10.09
CA ALA A 84 0.66 -1.67 9.15
C ALA A 84 1.18 -0.23 9.28
N ILE A 85 0.28 0.76 9.32
CA ILE A 85 0.64 2.17 9.50
C ILE A 85 1.42 2.36 10.79
N HIS A 86 0.89 1.91 11.92
CA HIS A 86 1.53 2.06 13.23
C HIS A 86 2.92 1.43 13.29
N GLN A 87 3.12 0.30 12.61
CA GLN A 87 4.43 -0.32 12.53
C GLN A 87 5.42 0.52 11.71
N CYS A 88 4.99 1.10 10.59
CA CYS A 88 5.80 2.06 9.84
C CYS A 88 6.16 3.30 10.67
N GLU A 89 5.25 3.76 11.54
CA GLU A 89 5.52 4.90 12.42
C GLU A 89 6.57 4.61 13.49
N LYS A 90 6.67 3.36 13.93
CA LYS A 90 7.70 2.93 14.89
C LYS A 90 9.08 2.76 14.27
N GLU A 91 9.18 2.53 12.96
CA GLU A 91 10.47 2.42 12.28
C GLU A 91 11.28 3.71 12.37
N SER A 92 10.61 4.86 12.32
CA SER A 92 11.24 6.18 12.37
C SER A 92 10.38 7.19 13.13
N LEU A 93 10.95 7.78 14.18
CA LEU A 93 10.34 8.89 14.92
C LEU A 93 10.21 10.16 14.07
N SER A 94 11.14 10.37 13.13
CA SER A 94 11.08 11.48 12.18
C SER A 94 10.22 11.08 10.98
N ILE A 95 9.16 11.84 10.72
CA ILE A 95 8.29 11.64 9.55
C ILE A 95 9.09 11.69 8.24
N LEU A 96 10.09 12.58 8.14
CA LEU A 96 10.89 12.76 6.93
C LEU A 96 11.80 11.54 6.61
N GLN A 97 12.01 10.66 7.59
CA GLN A 97 12.86 9.47 7.47
C GLN A 97 12.04 8.17 7.32
N ARG A 98 10.71 8.28 7.18
CA ARG A 98 9.86 7.10 6.97
C ARG A 98 9.93 6.66 5.52
N LYS A 99 10.12 5.36 5.31
CA LYS A 99 10.10 4.71 3.99
C LYS A 99 8.76 4.84 3.26
N ARG A 100 7.68 4.88 4.05
CA ARG A 100 6.28 4.95 3.62
C ARG A 100 5.62 6.13 4.32
N LEU A 101 5.00 7.01 3.55
CA LEU A 101 4.36 8.21 4.04
C LEU A 101 2.90 8.24 3.63
N ASN A 102 2.02 8.38 4.61
CA ASN A 102 0.59 8.52 4.41
C ASN A 102 0.18 9.93 4.84
N LEU A 103 -0.26 10.72 3.88
CA LEU A 103 -0.75 12.08 4.07
C LEU A 103 -2.27 12.08 3.93
N ASP A 104 -2.98 12.38 5.02
CA ASP A 104 -4.42 12.62 4.98
C ASP A 104 -4.70 14.13 4.99
N ILE A 105 -5.38 14.62 3.95
CA ILE A 105 -5.75 16.02 3.77
C ILE A 105 -7.26 16.14 3.93
N GLN A 106 -7.66 16.68 5.08
CA GLN A 106 -9.06 16.92 5.41
C GLN A 106 -9.38 18.41 5.35
N GLU A 107 -10.35 18.81 4.53
CA GLU A 107 -10.82 20.22 4.47
C GLU A 107 -9.69 21.25 4.24
N ASN A 108 -8.72 20.92 3.38
CA ASN A 108 -7.51 21.72 3.13
C ASN A 108 -6.59 21.92 4.35
N LYS A 109 -6.71 21.08 5.38
CA LYS A 109 -5.79 21.04 6.51
C LYS A 109 -4.62 20.14 6.15
N PHE A 110 -3.46 20.75 5.94
CA PHE A 110 -2.20 20.03 5.71
C PHE A 110 -1.41 19.95 7.02
N PRO A 111 -0.59 18.91 7.21
CA PRO A 111 0.34 18.84 8.33
C PRO A 111 1.31 20.02 8.37
N ASN A 112 1.73 20.41 9.58
CA ASN A 112 2.64 21.54 9.80
C ASN A 112 3.97 21.39 9.05
N TRP A 113 4.45 20.15 8.87
CA TRP A 113 5.67 19.88 8.11
C TRP A 113 5.50 20.18 6.61
N CYS A 114 4.28 20.27 6.06
CA CYS A 114 4.06 20.66 4.66
C CYS A 114 3.98 22.17 4.45
N LEU A 115 3.41 22.91 5.40
CA LEU A 115 2.99 24.31 5.19
C LEU A 115 4.03 25.37 5.60
N ASN A 116 4.97 25.02 6.50
CA ASN A 116 5.84 26.00 7.14
C ASN A 116 7.33 25.75 6.85
N GLN A 117 7.70 25.53 5.58
CA GLN A 117 9.12 25.34 5.23
C GLN A 117 9.69 26.55 4.48
N THR A 118 10.76 27.11 5.02
CA THR A 118 11.59 28.15 4.37
C THR A 118 12.52 27.56 3.31
N GLN A 119 12.64 26.23 3.25
CA GLN A 119 13.46 25.48 2.30
C GLN A 119 12.70 24.24 1.78
N PRO A 120 13.11 23.65 0.64
CA PRO A 120 12.49 22.45 0.12
C PRO A 120 12.55 21.28 1.12
N VAL A 121 11.44 20.56 1.27
CA VAL A 121 11.38 19.36 2.11
C VAL A 121 12.05 18.20 1.38
N THR A 122 13.03 17.55 2.00
CA THR A 122 13.53 16.26 1.50
C THR A 122 12.84 15.13 2.26
N LEU A 123 12.16 14.26 1.50
CA LEU A 123 11.52 13.04 2.01
C LEU A 123 12.39 11.84 1.64
N ASN A 124 12.64 10.95 2.59
CA ASN A 124 13.33 9.68 2.35
C ASN A 124 12.32 8.51 2.26
N ALA A 125 11.30 8.71 1.44
CA ALA A 125 10.23 7.73 1.22
C ALA A 125 10.28 7.23 -0.22
N TYR A 126 9.96 5.95 -0.42
CA TYR A 126 9.72 5.37 -1.75
C TYR A 126 8.21 5.22 -2.04
N LEU A 127 7.38 5.25 -0.98
CA LEU A 127 5.93 5.21 -1.08
C LEU A 127 5.34 6.46 -0.44
N PHE A 128 4.56 7.20 -1.22
CA PHE A 128 3.82 8.36 -0.73
C PHE A 128 2.36 8.29 -1.13
N SER A 129 1.50 8.07 -0.13
CA SER A 129 0.06 8.03 -0.29
C SER A 129 -0.57 9.34 0.15
N ILE A 130 -1.41 9.92 -0.71
CA ILE A 130 -2.19 11.11 -0.39
C ILE A 130 -3.67 10.76 -0.44
N SER A 131 -4.33 10.86 0.71
CA SER A 131 -5.77 10.75 0.86
C SER A 131 -6.40 12.12 0.99
N ILE A 132 -7.49 12.36 0.25
CA ILE A 132 -8.24 13.62 0.27
C ILE A 132 -9.65 13.33 0.77
N SER A 133 -10.26 14.26 1.52
CA SER A 133 -11.59 14.15 2.14
C SER A 133 -12.74 13.71 1.23
N THR A 134 -12.57 13.72 -0.09
CA THR A 134 -13.53 13.16 -1.05
C THR A 134 -13.47 11.63 -1.18
N GLY A 135 -12.58 10.96 -0.42
CA GLY A 135 -12.38 9.51 -0.46
C GLY A 135 -11.48 9.04 -1.60
N ASN A 136 -10.83 9.96 -2.32
CA ASN A 136 -9.85 9.63 -3.34
C ASN A 136 -8.46 9.49 -2.72
N THR A 137 -7.67 8.54 -3.23
CA THR A 137 -6.25 8.43 -2.88
C THR A 137 -5.41 8.23 -4.11
N ILE A 138 -4.28 8.92 -4.11
CA ILE A 138 -3.24 8.79 -5.12
C ILE A 138 -2.01 8.27 -4.41
N ILE A 139 -1.47 7.17 -4.92
CA ILE A 139 -0.23 6.57 -4.44
C ILE A 139 0.85 6.92 -5.45
N TYR A 140 1.91 7.54 -4.96
CA TYR A 140 3.11 7.87 -5.72
C TYR A 140 4.23 6.92 -5.33
N LEU A 141 4.92 6.41 -6.35
CA LEU A 141 6.25 5.83 -6.25
C LEU A 141 7.25 6.99 -6.40
N LEU A 142 8.11 7.18 -5.40
CA LEU A 142 9.08 8.28 -5.33
C LEU A 142 10.51 7.82 -5.62
#